data_AF-A0AAE6IRM4-F1
#
_entry.id   AF-A0AAE6IRM4-F1
#
_cell.length_a   1.000
_cell.length_b   1.000
_cell.length_c   1.000
_cell.angle_alpha   90.00
_cell.angle_beta   90.00
_cell.angle_gamma   90.00
#
_symmetry.space_group_name_H-M   'P 1'
#
loop_
_entity.id
_entity.type
_entity.pdbx_description
1 polymer ?
#
loop_
_entity_poly.entity_id
_entity_poly.type
_entity_poly.pdbx_seq_one_letter_code
_entity_poly.pdbx_strand_id
1 'polypeptide(L)'
;MKMDLTKKINDLIKAKDASGLMALIKEHGGYIFRAELTTVTTEKAVNCDYLYTTSFKETISKVEEYRCYSFAQKEIRHYIGLDVLYAIDTDGENYGYVLYSETQECKRKNNLNDSSFFERVKEVF
;
A
#
# COMPACT_ATOMS: atom_id res chain seq x y z
N MET A 1 20.90 -1.70 16.18
CA MET A 1 20.32 -1.31 14.88
C MET A 1 18.91 -1.83 14.83
N LYS A 2 17.91 -0.96 14.61
CA LYS A 2 16.53 -1.41 14.40
C LYS A 2 16.47 -2.02 13.01
N MET A 3 16.14 -3.30 12.92
CA MET A 3 16.04 -4.02 11.65
C MET A 3 14.85 -3.47 10.86
N ASP A 4 15.08 -3.14 9.59
CA ASP A 4 13.99 -2.82 8.67
C ASP A 4 13.29 -4.13 8.29
N LEU A 5 12.18 -4.41 8.97
CA LEU A 5 11.42 -5.64 8.80
C LEU A 5 10.82 -5.72 7.40
N THR A 6 10.39 -4.59 6.83
CA THR A 6 9.90 -4.51 5.45
C THR A 6 10.96 -4.98 4.47
N LYS A 7 12.19 -4.47 4.60
CA LYS A 7 13.28 -4.91 3.73
C LYS A 7 13.56 -6.41 3.87
N LYS A 8 13.63 -6.92 5.10
CA LYS A 8 13.91 -8.34 5.34
C LYS A 8 12.83 -9.25 4.74
N ILE A 9 11.55 -8.91 4.91
CA ILE A 9 10.44 -9.66 4.30
C ILE A 9 10.55 -9.63 2.77
N ASN A 10 10.78 -8.46 2.18
CA ASN A 10 10.93 -8.33 0.73
C ASN A 10 12.12 -9.14 0.19
N ASP A 11 13.23 -9.17 0.90
CA ASP A 11 14.40 -9.96 0.52
C ASP A 11 14.12 -11.47 0.60
N LEU A 12 13.37 -11.93 1.61
CA LEU A 12 12.95 -13.33 1.74
C LEU A 12 11.94 -13.74 0.65
N ILE A 13 10.98 -12.88 0.31
CA ILE A 13 10.05 -13.09 -0.81
C ILE A 13 10.84 -13.23 -2.12
N LYS A 14 11.79 -12.33 -2.38
CA LYS A 14 12.66 -12.39 -3.56
C LYS A 14 13.51 -13.67 -3.61
N ALA A 15 13.97 -14.13 -2.46
CA ALA A 15 14.72 -15.39 -2.32
C ALA A 15 13.83 -16.64 -2.37
N LYS A 16 12.51 -16.49 -2.43
CA LYS A 16 11.52 -17.58 -2.31
C LYS A 16 11.73 -18.43 -1.04
N ASP A 17 12.14 -17.79 0.05
CA ASP A 17 12.45 -18.47 1.32
C ASP A 17 11.24 -18.50 2.26
N ALA A 18 10.35 -19.48 2.03
CA ALA A 18 9.17 -19.70 2.87
C ALA A 18 9.55 -20.01 4.34
N SER A 19 10.65 -20.73 4.55
CA SER A 19 11.08 -21.12 5.89
C SER A 19 11.57 -19.92 6.70
N GLY A 20 12.30 -19.01 6.05
CA GLY A 20 12.76 -17.76 6.62
C GLY A 20 11.61 -16.81 6.93
N LEU A 21 10.59 -16.70 6.07
CA LEU A 21 9.38 -15.91 6.34
C LEU A 21 8.66 -16.42 7.60
N MET A 22 8.42 -17.73 7.68
CA MET A 22 7.78 -18.35 8.84
C MET A 22 8.61 -18.19 10.13
N ALA A 23 9.93 -18.38 10.04
CA ALA A 23 10.83 -18.19 11.16
C ALA A 23 10.84 -16.75 11.66
N LEU A 24 10.82 -15.78 10.75
CA LEU A 24 10.80 -14.35 11.06
C LEU A 24 9.53 -13.95 11.83
N ILE A 25 8.35 -14.41 11.39
CA ILE A 25 7.09 -14.12 12.08
C ILE A 25 7.08 -14.76 13.47
N LYS A 26 7.59 -16.00 13.60
CA LYS A 26 7.70 -16.69 14.88
C LYS A 26 8.67 -16.00 15.84
N GLU A 27 9.80 -15.48 15.34
CA GLU A 27 10.78 -14.69 16.09
C GLU A 27 10.12 -13.46 16.73
N HIS A 28 9.10 -12.90 16.08
CA HIS A 28 8.37 -11.72 16.55
C HIS A 28 7.08 -12.04 17.32
N GLY A 29 6.94 -13.24 17.89
CA GLY A 29 5.80 -13.61 18.72
C GLY A 29 4.62 -14.20 17.95
N GLY A 30 4.84 -14.58 16.69
CA GLY A 30 3.85 -15.26 15.84
C GLY A 30 2.96 -14.33 15.04
N TYR A 31 3.17 -13.02 15.12
CA TYR A 31 2.47 -12.05 14.28
C TYR A 31 3.30 -10.79 14.02
N ILE A 32 2.95 -10.08 12.96
CA ILE A 32 3.48 -8.75 12.62
C ILE A 32 2.33 -7.86 12.12
N PHE A 33 2.52 -6.55 12.17
CA PHE A 33 1.56 -5.60 11.61
C PHE A 33 1.97 -5.17 10.21
N ARG A 34 0.98 -4.95 9.35
CA ARG A 34 1.14 -4.38 8.02
C ARG A 34 0.32 -3.09 7.91
N ALA A 35 0.93 -2.01 7.42
CA ALA A 35 0.22 -0.90 6.82
C ALA A 35 0.33 -1.03 5.30
N GLU A 36 -0.77 -0.86 4.60
CA GLU A 36 -0.86 -0.97 3.14
C GLU A 36 -1.42 0.32 2.55
N LEU A 37 -0.80 0.78 1.47
CA LEU A 37 -1.40 1.70 0.51
C LEU A 37 -1.33 1.06 -0.88
N THR A 38 -2.49 0.68 -1.41
CA THR A 38 -2.63 0.22 -2.78
C THR A 38 -3.26 1.32 -3.63
N THR A 39 -2.52 1.79 -4.62
CA THR A 39 -2.90 2.88 -5.51
C THR A 39 -3.28 2.34 -6.88
N VAL A 40 -4.48 2.67 -7.33
CA VAL A 40 -4.97 2.32 -8.67
C VAL A 40 -4.95 3.57 -9.55
N THR A 41 -4.38 3.42 -10.74
CA THR A 41 -4.33 4.48 -11.74
C THR A 41 -5.40 4.32 -12.82
N THR A 42 -5.63 5.38 -13.61
CA THR A 42 -6.47 5.36 -14.80
C THR A 42 -6.05 4.30 -15.83
N GLU A 43 -4.77 3.91 -15.83
CA GLU A 43 -4.21 2.89 -16.73
C GLU A 43 -4.34 1.47 -16.14
N LYS A 44 -5.08 1.31 -15.03
CA LYS A 44 -5.19 0.06 -14.25
C LYS A 44 -3.87 -0.46 -13.69
N ALA A 45 -2.82 0.36 -13.66
CA ALA A 45 -1.61 0.01 -12.92
C ALA A 45 -1.91 0.04 -11.41
N VAL A 46 -1.36 -0.94 -10.70
CA VAL A 46 -1.50 -1.08 -9.25
C VAL A 46 -0.13 -0.92 -8.62
N ASN A 47 0.02 0.12 -7.80
CA ASN A 47 1.23 0.34 -7.01
C ASN A 47 0.91 0.06 -5.55
N CYS A 48 1.69 -0.81 -4.91
CA CYS A 48 1.53 -1.13 -3.51
C CYS A 48 2.73 -0.60 -2.72
N ASP A 49 2.46 0.15 -1.65
CA ASP A 49 3.42 0.48 -0.61
C ASP A 49 3.05 -0.26 0.66
N TYR A 50 4.04 -0.91 1.27
CA TYR A 50 3.85 -1.74 2.46
C TYR A 50 4.86 -1.34 3.54
N LEU A 51 4.37 -1.18 4.76
CA LEU A 51 5.18 -1.16 5.97
C LEU A 51 4.88 -2.41 6.79
N TYR A 52 5.88 -3.23 7.03
CA TYR A 52 5.83 -4.31 8.01
C TYR A 52 6.56 -3.89 9.28
N THR A 53 5.92 -4.03 10.45
CA THR A 53 6.52 -3.69 11.74
C THR A 53 5.92 -4.52 12.86
N THR A 54 6.62 -4.63 13.99
CA THR A 54 6.07 -5.20 15.23
C THR A 54 5.41 -4.14 16.12
N SER A 55 5.48 -2.86 15.73
CA SER A 55 4.92 -1.75 16.49
C SER A 55 3.57 -1.32 15.95
N PHE A 56 2.50 -1.63 16.68
CA PHE A 56 1.14 -1.19 16.35
C PHE A 56 1.04 0.33 16.20
N LYS A 57 1.76 1.09 17.04
CA LYS A 57 1.79 2.56 17.00
C LYS A 57 2.39 3.07 15.69
N GLU A 58 3.45 2.43 15.19
CA GLU A 58 4.06 2.81 13.91
C GLU A 58 3.11 2.49 12.75
N THR A 59 2.43 1.35 12.81
CA THR A 59 1.44 0.98 11.79
C THR A 59 0.30 1.99 11.74
N ILE A 60 -0.26 2.39 12.88
CA ILE A 60 -1.30 3.44 12.94
C ILE A 60 -0.77 4.74 12.34
N SER A 61 0.42 5.20 12.77
CA SER A 61 0.99 6.45 12.26
C SER A 61 1.18 6.41 10.75
N LYS A 62 1.55 5.27 10.17
CA LYS A 62 1.71 5.11 8.73
C LYS A 62 0.37 5.08 7.99
N VAL A 63 -0.65 4.43 8.56
CA VAL A 63 -2.02 4.46 8.03
C VAL A 63 -2.58 5.88 8.03
N GLU A 64 -2.35 6.66 9.08
CA GLU A 64 -2.74 8.07 9.13
C GLU A 64 -2.03 8.92 8.08
N GLU A 65 -0.73 8.67 7.86
CA GLU A 65 0.04 9.29 6.77
C GLU A 65 -0.58 8.98 5.40
N TYR A 66 -0.91 7.71 5.12
CA TYR A 66 -1.55 7.30 3.87
C TYR A 66 -2.92 7.95 3.66
N ARG A 67 -3.72 8.11 4.73
CA ARG A 67 -5.04 8.76 4.64
C ARG A 67 -4.96 10.24 4.24
N CYS A 68 -3.81 10.87 4.48
CA CYS A 68 -3.56 12.26 4.13
C CYS A 68 -3.00 12.44 2.71
N TYR A 69 -2.77 11.35 1.95
CA TYR A 69 -2.23 11.46 0.61
C TYR A 69 -3.23 12.07 -0.37
N SER A 70 -2.75 13.06 -1.12
CA SER A 70 -3.49 13.63 -2.24
C SER A 70 -3.29 12.79 -3.50
N PHE A 71 -4.36 12.54 -4.26
CA PHE A 71 -4.29 11.85 -5.55
C PHE A 71 -3.41 12.59 -6.58
N ALA A 72 -2.37 11.92 -7.07
CA ALA A 72 -1.60 12.39 -8.22
C ALA A 72 -2.42 12.34 -9.53
N GLN A 73 -1.98 13.03 -10.60
CA GLN A 73 -2.75 13.21 -11.86
C GLN A 73 -3.29 11.93 -12.50
N LYS A 74 -2.70 10.76 -12.26
CA LYS A 74 -3.17 9.50 -12.85
C LYS A 74 -3.89 8.59 -11.85
N GLU A 75 -3.92 8.93 -10.58
CA GLU A 75 -4.48 8.10 -9.52
C GLU A 75 -5.98 8.34 -9.39
N ILE A 76 -6.75 7.24 -9.30
CA ILE A 76 -8.21 7.28 -9.22
C ILE A 76 -8.74 6.70 -7.91
N ARG A 77 -7.96 5.83 -7.27
CA ARG A 77 -8.37 5.17 -6.03
C ARG A 77 -7.16 4.81 -5.19
N HIS A 78 -7.30 5.01 -3.89
CA HIS A 78 -6.38 4.49 -2.88
C HIS A 78 -7.14 3.51 -2.00
N TYR A 79 -6.53 2.36 -1.75
CA TYR A 79 -6.94 1.40 -0.73
C TYR A 79 -5.92 1.48 0.39
N ILE A 80 -6.40 1.71 1.61
CA ILE A 80 -5.57 1.89 2.79
C ILE A 80 -5.94 0.78 3.76
N GLY A 81 -4.94 0.04 4.24
CA GLY A 81 -5.14 -1.14 5.08
C GLY A 81 -4.26 -1.13 6.34
N LEU A 82 -4.80 -1.71 7.41
CA LEU A 82 -4.05 -2.11 8.59
C LEU A 82 -4.39 -3.57 8.89
N ASP A 83 -3.37 -4.43 8.89
CA ASP A 83 -3.55 -5.85 9.16
C ASP A 83 -2.62 -6.36 10.26
N VAL A 84 -3.05 -7.43 10.89
CA VAL A 84 -2.20 -8.33 11.69
C VAL A 84 -1.99 -9.60 10.89
N LEU A 85 -0.74 -9.91 10.56
CA LEU A 85 -0.37 -11.07 9.75
C LEU A 85 0.25 -12.15 10.61
N TYR A 86 -0.20 -13.39 10.42
CA TYR A 86 0.41 -14.58 11.03
C TYR A 86 1.21 -15.42 10.01
N ALA A 87 1.07 -15.15 8.71
CA ALA A 87 1.89 -15.74 7.67
C ALA A 87 1.99 -14.84 6.43
N ILE A 88 3.07 -15.01 5.68
CA ILE A 88 3.31 -14.41 4.35
C ILE A 88 3.90 -15.52 3.50
N ASP A 89 3.40 -15.72 2.28
CA ASP A 89 4.00 -16.68 1.35
C ASP A 89 5.08 -16.06 0.46
N THR A 90 5.69 -16.88 -0.38
CA THR A 90 6.80 -16.47 -1.24
C THR A 90 6.36 -15.71 -2.49
N ASP A 91 5.06 -15.63 -2.76
CA ASP A 91 4.48 -14.75 -3.78
C ASP A 91 4.09 -13.39 -3.18
N GLY A 92 4.20 -13.24 -1.86
CA GLY A 92 3.88 -12.03 -1.12
C GLY A 92 2.41 -11.95 -0.72
N GLU A 93 1.65 -13.04 -0.83
CA GLU A 93 0.31 -13.07 -0.28
C GLU A 93 0.38 -13.09 1.24
N ASN A 94 -0.45 -12.25 1.85
CA ASN A 94 -0.47 -12.00 3.27
C ASN A 94 -1.67 -12.71 3.91
N TYR A 95 -1.42 -13.46 4.98
CA TYR A 95 -2.43 -14.21 5.70
C TYR A 95 -2.58 -13.63 7.11
N GLY A 96 -3.76 -13.13 7.41
CA GLY A 96 -3.97 -12.33 8.61
C GLY A 96 -5.41 -11.87 8.81
N TYR A 97 -5.56 -10.94 9.75
CA TYR A 97 -6.82 -10.27 10.07
C TYR A 97 -6.71 -8.80 9.69
N VAL A 98 -7.69 -8.32 8.93
CA VAL A 98 -7.87 -6.89 8.66
C VAL A 98 -8.39 -6.23 9.93
N LEU A 99 -7.63 -5.29 10.48
CA LEU A 99 -8.08 -4.47 11.61
C LEU A 99 -8.73 -3.17 11.12
N TYR A 100 -8.28 -2.66 9.98
CA TYR A 100 -8.81 -1.45 9.37
C TYR A 100 -8.70 -1.53 7.85
N SER A 101 -9.72 -1.03 7.15
CA SER A 101 -9.64 -0.78 5.72
C SER A 101 -10.45 0.45 5.34
N GLU A 102 -9.91 1.23 4.42
CA GLU A 102 -10.56 2.40 3.84
C GLU A 102 -10.31 2.42 2.33
N THR A 103 -11.34 2.81 1.57
CA THR A 103 -11.18 3.10 0.15
C THR A 103 -11.47 4.57 -0.08
N GLN A 104 -10.51 5.28 -0.66
CA GLN A 104 -10.66 6.66 -1.08
C GLN A 104 -10.73 6.71 -2.60
N GLU A 105 -11.73 7.39 -3.14
CA GLU A 105 -11.87 7.61 -4.58
C GLU A 105 -11.57 9.07 -4.94
N CYS A 106 -10.85 9.26 -6.04
CA CYS A 106 -10.55 10.58 -6.55
C CYS A 106 -11.86 11.21 -7.05
N LYS A 107 -12.39 12.19 -6.30
CA LYS A 107 -13.58 12.97 -6.70
C LYS A 107 -13.29 14.01 -7.78
N ARG A 108 -12.42 13.71 -8.75
CA ARG A 108 -12.39 14.52 -9.97
C ARG A 108 -13.75 14.34 -10.62
N LYS A 109 -14.51 15.45 -10.76
CA LYS A 109 -15.72 15.44 -11.57
C LYS A 109 -15.32 14.86 -12.93
N ASN A 110 -15.86 13.71 -13.26
CA ASN A 110 -15.75 13.13 -14.59
C ASN A 110 -16.43 14.08 -15.58
N ASN A 111 -15.70 15.09 -16.08
CA ASN A 111 -15.93 15.54 -17.45
C ASN A 111 -15.29 14.48 -18.36
N LEU A 112 -15.95 13.32 -18.45
CA LEU A 112 -15.64 12.28 -19.43
C LEU A 112 -16.07 12.72 -20.85
N ASN A 113 -15.99 14.02 -21.16
CA ASN A 113 -16.28 14.56 -22.48
C ASN A 113 -15.62 15.93 -22.76
N ASP A 114 -14.42 16.19 -22.24
CA ASP A 114 -13.66 17.38 -22.65
C ASP A 114 -12.30 16.96 -23.23
N SER A 115 -12.36 16.36 -24.42
CA SER A 115 -11.33 16.61 -25.43
C SER A 115 -11.28 18.11 -25.66
N SER A 116 -10.37 18.85 -24.99
CA SER A 116 -9.85 20.19 -25.38
C SER A 116 -9.39 21.11 -24.22
N PHE A 117 -9.04 20.64 -23.02
CA PHE A 117 -8.49 21.61 -22.03
C PHE A 117 -7.23 22.34 -22.57
N PHE A 118 -6.39 21.65 -23.35
CA PHE A 118 -5.22 22.26 -23.99
C PHE A 118 -5.48 22.94 -25.36
N GLU A 119 -6.62 22.68 -26.01
CA GLU A 119 -6.95 23.37 -27.28
C GLU A 119 -7.58 24.74 -27.04
N ARG A 120 -8.34 24.94 -25.95
CA ARG A 120 -8.97 26.24 -25.64
C ARG A 120 -8.02 27.34 -25.16
N VAL A 121 -6.77 27.01 -24.81
CA VAL A 121 -5.78 28.00 -24.36
C VAL A 121 -5.03 28.66 -25.54
N LYS A 122 -5.11 28.10 -26.75
CA LYS A 122 -4.43 28.65 -27.94
C LYS A 122 -5.22 29.72 -28.70
N GLU A 123 -6.46 30.01 -28.33
CA GLU A 123 -7.27 31.05 -29.00
C GLU A 123 -7.31 32.39 -28.24
N VAL A 124 -6.54 32.54 -27.14
CA VAL A 124 -6.51 33.78 -26.34
C VAL A 124 -5.12 34.43 -26.28
N PHE A 125 -4.13 33.91 -27.04
CA PHE A 125 -2.85 34.59 -27.27
C PHE A 125 -2.41 34.46 -28.73
#